data_AF-A0A351YAL8-F1
#
_entry.id   AF-A0A351YAL8-F1
#
_cell.length_a   1.000
_cell.length_b   1.000
_cell.length_c   1.000
_cell.angle_alpha   90.00
_cell.angle_beta   90.00
_cell.angle_gamma   90.00
#
_symmetry.space_group_name_H-M   'P 1'
#
loop_
_entity.id
_entity.type
_entity.pdbx_description
1 polymer ?
#
loop_
_entity_poly.entity_id
_entity_poly.type
_entity_poly.pdbx_seq_one_letter_code
_entity_poly.pdbx_strand_id
1 'polypeptide(L)' 'HYIAYWGDKVGLFAKIVLEYADGTKEEIKTDTTWKTYNDGPTRFADLYDGEDYDARKEKRVEDYSLAS' A
#
# COMPACT_ATOMS: atom_id res chain seq x y z
N HIS A 1 7.92 -9.51 -23.65
CA HIS A 1 6.48 -9.45 -23.39
C HIS A 1 6.29 -10.05 -22.01
N TYR A 2 6.12 -9.21 -20.98
CA TYR A 2 5.93 -9.67 -19.61
C TYR A 2 4.51 -10.19 -19.47
N ILE A 3 4.36 -11.42 -18.97
CA ILE A 3 3.05 -12.05 -18.81
C ILE A 3 2.67 -11.95 -17.33
N ALA A 4 1.62 -11.20 -17.04
CA ALA A 4 1.01 -11.16 -15.72
C ALA A 4 -0.01 -12.32 -15.61
N TYR A 5 0.46 -13.47 -15.11
CA TYR A 5 -0.32 -14.72 -15.12
C TYR A 5 -1.58 -14.70 -14.23
N TRP A 6 -1.59 -13.87 -13.19
CA TRP A 6 -2.59 -13.93 -12.10
C TRP A 6 -3.43 -12.66 -11.98
N GLY A 7 -3.29 -11.72 -12.92
CA GLY A 7 -3.99 -10.44 -12.90
C GLY A 7 -3.07 -9.30 -13.34
N ASP A 8 -3.68 -8.25 -13.88
CA ASP A 8 -3.02 -7.05 -14.40
C ASP A 8 -3.11 -5.85 -13.44
N LYS A 9 -3.69 -6.05 -12.24
CA LYS A 9 -3.86 -5.03 -11.20
C LYS A 9 -3.48 -5.57 -9.84
N VAL A 10 -2.74 -4.75 -9.08
CA VAL A 10 -2.38 -5.04 -7.69
C VAL A 10 -3.56 -4.68 -6.78
N GLY A 11 -3.85 -5.56 -5.81
CA GLY A 11 -4.82 -5.34 -4.75
C GLY A 11 -4.20 -5.56 -3.37
N LEU A 12 -4.79 -4.92 -2.35
CA LEU A 12 -4.41 -5.10 -0.94
C LEU A 12 -5.54 -5.79 -0.19
N PHE A 13 -5.20 -6.82 0.58
CA PHE A 13 -6.12 -7.49 1.50
C PHE A 13 -5.46 -7.55 2.89
N ALA A 14 -5.99 -6.80 3.86
CA ALA A 14 -5.40 -6.71 5.19
C ALA A 14 -6.47 -6.62 6.28
N LYS A 15 -6.11 -7.07 7.48
CA LYS A 15 -6.90 -7.00 8.71
C LYS A 15 -5.97 -6.80 9.91
N ILE A 16 -6.27 -5.79 10.72
CA ILE A 16 -5.63 -5.52 12.01
C ILE A 16 -6.67 -5.80 13.10
N VAL A 17 -6.26 -6.48 14.17
CA VAL A 17 -7.12 -6.75 15.34
C VAL A 17 -6.46 -6.14 16.56
N LEU A 18 -7.15 -5.20 17.19
CA LEU A 18 -6.75 -4.60 18.46
C LEU A 18 -7.50 -5.32 19.57
N GLU A 19 -6.77 -5.80 20.57
CA GLU A 19 -7.34 -6.39 21.79
C GLU A 19 -7.03 -5.46 22.97
N TYR A 20 -8.07 -4.96 23.61
CA TYR A 20 -7.96 -4.00 24.70
C TYR A 20 -7.88 -4.70 26.05
N ALA A 21 -7.38 -3.98 27.07
CA ALA A 21 -7.18 -4.53 28.41
C ALA A 21 -8.49 -4.97 29.10
N ASP A 22 -9.63 -4.41 28.69
CA ASP A 22 -10.97 -4.81 29.16
C ASP A 22 -11.52 -6.06 28.44
N GLY A 23 -10.75 -6.63 27.50
CA GLY A 23 -11.10 -7.80 26.70
C GLY A 23 -11.92 -7.52 25.45
N THR A 24 -12.26 -6.25 25.17
CA THR A 24 -12.93 -5.88 23.92
C THR A 24 -11.98 -5.94 22.73
N LYS A 25 -12.55 -6.06 21.51
CA LYS A 25 -11.78 -6.15 20.27
C LYS A 25 -12.29 -5.15 19.24
N GLU A 26 -11.34 -4.57 18.51
CA GLU A 26 -11.61 -3.76 17.32
C GLU A 26 -10.91 -4.37 16.11
N GLU A 27 -11.57 -4.35 14.96
CA GLU A 27 -11.02 -4.86 13.71
C GLU A 27 -10.98 -3.74 12.66
N ILE A 28 -9.78 -3.45 12.15
CA ILE A 28 -9.56 -2.53 11.03
C ILE A 28 -9.26 -3.39 9.80
N LYS A 29 -10.12 -3.33 8.78
CA LYS A 29 -10.00 -4.15 7.55
C LYS A 29 -9.79 -3.27 6.34
N THR A 30 -9.18 -3.81 5.28
CA THR A 30 -9.26 -3.19 3.95
C THR A 30 -10.72 -3.10 3.50
N ASP A 31 -11.16 -1.90 3.18
CA ASP A 31 -12.50 -1.61 2.67
C ASP A 31 -12.49 -0.41 1.70
N THR A 32 -13.65 0.09 1.29
CA THR A 32 -13.78 1.18 0.32
C THR A 32 -13.48 2.57 0.89
N THR A 33 -13.22 2.70 2.20
CA THR A 33 -12.85 3.97 2.83
C THR A 33 -11.35 4.26 2.74
N TRP A 34 -10.55 3.23 2.43
CA TRP A 34 -9.10 3.37 2.21
C TRP A 34 -8.83 4.25 1.00
N LYS A 35 -7.89 5.18 1.17
CA LYS A 35 -7.42 6.07 0.08
C LYS A 35 -6.20 5.46 -0.59
N THR A 36 -6.13 5.57 -1.90
CA THR A 36 -5.00 5.12 -2.70
C THR A 36 -4.35 6.29 -3.41
N TYR A 37 -3.05 6.18 -3.66
CA TYR A 37 -2.27 7.15 -4.41
C TYR A 37 -1.28 6.41 -5.31
N ASN A 38 -1.34 6.68 -6.62
CA ASN A 38 -0.55 5.97 -7.64
C ASN A 38 0.57 6.83 -8.25
N ASP A 39 0.88 7.99 -7.65
CA ASP A 39 1.92 8.89 -8.14
C ASP A 39 3.07 9.09 -7.13
N GLY A 40 3.38 8.02 -6.39
CA GLY A 40 4.53 7.93 -5.47
C GLY A 40 5.89 7.79 -6.19
N PRO A 41 6.98 7.60 -5.43
CA PRO A 41 8.34 7.60 -5.97
C PRO A 41 8.71 6.34 -6.76
N THR A 42 8.18 5.16 -6.42
CA THR A 42 8.33 3.95 -7.23
C THR A 42 7.57 4.09 -8.54
N ARG A 43 8.28 4.01 -9.67
CA ARG A 43 7.74 4.20 -11.02
C ARG A 43 7.59 2.91 -11.79
N PHE A 44 8.46 1.96 -11.51
CA PHE A 44 8.45 0.60 -12.03
C PHE A 44 9.08 -0.30 -10.98
N ALA A 45 8.54 -1.50 -10.79
CA ALA A 45 9.11 -2.51 -9.92
C ALA A 45 8.77 -3.89 -10.51
N ASP A 46 9.80 -4.66 -10.84
CA ASP A 46 9.70 -6.02 -11.36
C ASP A 46 10.75 -6.92 -10.71
N LEU A 47 10.45 -8.21 -10.63
CA LEU A 47 11.33 -9.19 -9.98
C LEU A 47 12.65 -9.40 -10.72
N TYR A 48 12.64 -9.32 -12.06
CA TYR A 48 13.80 -9.57 -12.90
C TYR A 48 14.47 -8.28 -13.38
N ASP A 49 13.68 -7.27 -13.72
CA ASP A 49 14.19 -6.01 -14.27
C ASP A 49 14.53 -4.96 -13.19
N GLY A 50 14.20 -5.22 -11.92
CA GLY A 50 14.52 -4.34 -10.80
C GLY A 50 13.50 -3.22 -10.59
N GLU A 51 13.95 -2.07 -10.10
CA GLU A 51 13.08 -0.95 -9.71
C GLU A 51 13.58 0.39 -10.28
N ASP A 52 12.66 1.17 -10.86
CA ASP A 52 12.87 2.59 -11.15
C ASP A 52 12.25 3.45 -10.05
N TYR A 53 13.07 4.26 -9.40
CA TYR A 53 12.67 5.11 -8.28
C TYR A 53 13.00 6.59 -8.54
N ASP A 54 12.00 7.47 -8.43
CA ASP A 54 12.17 8.93 -8.55
C ASP A 54 12.08 9.62 -7.19
N ALA A 55 13.23 9.82 -6.55
CA ALA A 55 13.34 10.45 -5.24
C ALA A 55 12.75 11.87 -5.18
N ARG A 56 12.63 12.59 -6.31
CA ARG A 56 12.01 13.93 -6.34
C ARG A 56 10.53 13.89 -5.95
N LYS A 57 9.90 12.71 -5.97
CA LYS A 57 8.50 12.49 -5.58
C LYS A 57 8.31 12.11 -4.12
N GLU A 58 9.37 11.88 -3.35
CA GLU A 58 9.26 11.52 -1.92
C GLU A 58 8.50 12.56 -1.11
N LYS A 59 8.74 13.85 -1.38
CA LYS A 59 8.03 14.97 -0.73
C LYS A 59 6.51 14.91 -0.88
N ARG A 60 5.98 14.14 -1.83
CA ARG A 60 4.53 13.97 -2.04
C ARG A 60 3.92 12.94 -1.09
N VAL A 61 4.75 12.10 -0.49
CA VAL A 61 4.34 10.97 0.37
C VAL A 61 5.00 11.00 1.76
N GLU A 62 5.74 12.06 2.09
CA GLU A 62 6.49 12.22 3.35
C GLU A 62 5.59 12.01 4.59
N ASP A 63 4.39 12.58 4.56
CA ASP A 63 3.42 12.47 5.66
C ASP A 63 2.30 11.42 5.40
N TYR A 64 2.39 10.64 4.31
CA TYR A 64 1.28 9.80 3.83
C TYR A 64 0.89 8.68 4.83
N SER A 65 1.81 8.29 5.71
CA SER A 65 1.61 7.27 6.74
C SER A 65 1.54 7.84 8.16
N LEU A 66 1.55 9.17 8.31
CA LEU A 66 1.36 9.80 9.61
C LEU A 66 -0.13 9.84 9.97
N ALA A 67 -0.42 9.74 11.26
CA ALA A 67 -1.78 9.92 11.77
C ALA A 67 -2.23 11.38 11.53
N SER A 68 -3.47 11.54 11.04
CA SER A 68 -4.12 12.85 10.86
C SER A 68 -4.68 13.40 12.16
#